data_AF-A0AAD9VL96-F1
#
_entry.id   AF-A0AAD9VL96-F1
#
_cell.length_a   1.000
_cell.length_b   1.000
_cell.length_c   1.000
_cell.angle_alpha   90.00
_cell.angle_beta   90.00
_cell.angle_gamma   90.00
#
_symmetry.space_group_name_H-M   'P 1'
#
loop_
_entity.id
_entity.type
_entity.pdbx_description
1 polymer ?
#
loop_
_entity_poly.entity_id
_entity_poly.type
_entity_poly.pdbx_seq_one_letter_code
_entity_poly.pdbx_strand_id
1 'polypeptide(L)'
;MQDNRRRRLETENNEDRQNRLEKRREKTKKQRKERILQEQNFKSTIKIFADVPCSICCKALYPQQRIALNTSSISSVIPHNLTELEKITTCSRCSNLLKKRKVPPQAFWNKMQVADVPEEINNLTEIEKQMLCRIVPFMKIIKVHNRFSQNWCKGQVVLFARDVIEVTEQLPLNLNET
;
A
#
# COMPACT_ATOMS: atom_id res chain seq x y z
N MET A 1 24.02 -37.53 6.73
CA MET A 1 24.13 -36.41 7.70
C MET A 1 23.60 -36.70 9.10
N GLN A 2 22.55 -37.53 9.27
CA GLN A 2 21.97 -37.79 10.59
C GLN A 2 22.84 -38.70 11.49
N ASP A 3 23.56 -39.68 10.92
CA ASP A 3 24.42 -40.60 11.70
C ASP A 3 25.66 -39.95 12.31
N ASN A 4 26.30 -39.01 11.60
CA ASN A 4 27.42 -38.23 12.15
C ASN A 4 27.00 -37.34 13.33
N ARG A 5 25.71 -36.98 13.42
CA ARG A 5 25.18 -36.20 14.54
C ARG A 5 24.95 -37.06 15.78
N ARG A 6 24.57 -38.33 15.59
CA ARG A 6 24.37 -39.32 16.68
C ARG A 6 25.71 -39.77 17.27
N ARG A 7 26.69 -40.15 16.44
CA ARG A 7 28.03 -40.54 16.94
C ARG A 7 28.73 -39.43 17.73
N ARG A 8 28.54 -38.17 17.34
CA ARG A 8 29.10 -36.99 18.02
C ARG A 8 28.41 -36.65 19.34
N LEU A 9 27.21 -37.20 19.59
CA LEU A 9 26.50 -37.08 20.87
C LEU A 9 26.91 -38.18 21.85
N GLU A 10 27.32 -39.35 21.33
CA GLU A 10 27.74 -40.51 22.11
C GLU A 10 29.18 -40.37 22.68
N THR A 11 30.04 -39.58 22.03
CA THR A 11 31.42 -39.29 22.47
C THR A 11 31.60 -37.89 23.06
N GLU A 12 30.51 -37.17 23.31
CA GLU A 12 30.57 -35.79 23.79
C GLU A 12 30.93 -35.74 25.29
N ASN A 13 31.98 -35.00 25.63
CA ASN A 13 32.37 -34.80 27.02
C ASN A 13 31.30 -33.96 27.77
N ASN A 14 31.21 -34.10 29.09
CA ASN A 14 30.22 -33.37 29.91
C ASN A 14 30.35 -31.85 29.77
N GLU A 15 31.57 -31.34 29.62
CA GLU A 15 31.85 -29.92 29.42
C GLU A 15 31.36 -29.41 28.05
N ASP A 16 31.60 -30.16 26.98
CA ASP A 16 31.11 -29.85 25.64
C ASP A 16 29.57 -29.86 25.56
N ARG A 17 28.96 -30.81 26.26
CA ARG A 17 27.50 -30.91 26.40
C ARG A 17 26.94 -29.69 27.12
N GLN A 18 27.56 -29.25 28.22
CA GLN A 18 27.15 -28.05 28.96
C GLN A 18 27.28 -26.80 28.09
N ASN A 19 28.43 -26.61 27.43
CA ASN A 19 28.68 -25.49 26.53
C ASN A 19 27.66 -25.41 25.37
N ARG A 20 27.28 -26.56 24.79
CA ARG A 20 26.26 -26.60 23.72
C ARG A 20 24.87 -26.24 24.23
N LEU A 21 24.49 -26.75 25.41
CA LEU A 21 23.20 -26.44 26.03
C LEU A 21 23.11 -24.96 26.41
N GLU A 22 24.20 -24.38 26.89
CA GLU A 22 24.31 -22.95 27.21
C GLU A 22 24.15 -22.09 25.95
N LYS A 23 24.92 -22.37 24.88
CA LYS A 23 24.77 -21.69 23.58
C LYS A 23 23.35 -21.79 23.01
N ARG A 24 22.68 -22.93 23.20
CA ARG A 24 21.25 -23.09 22.82
C ARG A 24 20.35 -22.20 23.66
N ARG A 25 20.53 -22.17 24.99
CA ARG A 25 19.76 -21.32 25.91
C ARG A 25 19.94 -19.84 25.58
N GLU A 26 21.16 -19.40 25.31
CA GLU A 26 21.46 -18.02 24.90
C GLU A 26 20.78 -17.67 23.58
N LYS A 27 20.88 -18.55 22.57
CA LYS A 27 20.21 -18.36 21.28
C LYS A 27 18.70 -18.25 21.44
N THR A 28 18.08 -19.12 22.25
CA THR A 28 16.64 -19.06 22.54
C THR A 28 16.26 -17.80 23.30
N LYS A 29 17.06 -17.38 24.28
CA LYS A 29 16.86 -16.10 25.01
C LYS A 29 16.92 -14.91 24.05
N LYS A 30 17.92 -14.87 23.15
CA LYS A 30 18.06 -13.81 22.13
C LYS A 30 16.85 -13.76 21.19
N GLN A 31 16.44 -14.90 20.65
CA GLN A 31 15.26 -15.00 19.77
C GLN A 31 13.95 -14.60 20.47
N ARG A 32 13.81 -14.87 21.77
CA ARG A 32 12.65 -14.43 22.55
C ARG A 32 12.65 -12.91 22.72
N LYS A 33 13.81 -12.32 23.06
CA LYS A 33 13.96 -10.86 23.17
C LYS A 33 13.67 -10.16 21.84
N GLU A 34 14.19 -10.68 20.73
CA GLU A 34 13.93 -10.14 19.39
C GLU A 34 12.44 -10.19 19.04
N ARG A 35 11.75 -11.29 19.34
CA ARG A 35 10.30 -11.39 19.11
C ARG A 35 9.49 -10.38 19.93
N ILE A 36 9.81 -10.22 21.21
CA ILE A 36 9.14 -9.24 22.07
C ILE A 36 9.37 -7.82 21.52
N LEU A 37 10.60 -7.50 21.13
CA LEU A 37 10.93 -6.20 20.54
C LEU A 37 10.19 -5.97 19.22
N GLN A 38 10.12 -6.99 18.35
CA GLN A 38 9.36 -6.91 17.10
C GLN A 38 7.87 -6.70 17.34
N GLU A 39 7.28 -7.38 18.32
CA GLU A 39 5.87 -7.20 18.69
C GLU A 39 5.62 -5.79 19.25
N GLN A 40 6.50 -5.29 20.10
CA GLN A 40 6.42 -3.92 20.62
C GLN A 40 6.52 -2.89 19.50
N ASN A 41 7.48 -3.06 18.58
CA ASN A 41 7.64 -2.20 17.40
C ASN A 41 6.42 -2.28 16.47
N PHE A 42 5.84 -3.46 16.29
CA PHE A 42 4.61 -3.62 15.52
C PHE A 42 3.47 -2.84 16.18
N LYS A 43 3.24 -3.07 17.48
CA LYS A 43 2.18 -2.39 18.24
C LYS A 43 2.35 -0.87 18.28
N SER A 44 3.57 -0.35 18.30
CA SER A 44 3.79 1.10 18.22
C SER A 44 3.53 1.63 16.81
N THR A 45 3.91 0.88 15.77
CA THR A 45 3.74 1.31 14.37
C THR A 45 2.27 1.33 13.94
N ILE A 46 1.46 0.33 14.32
CA ILE A 46 0.04 0.26 13.94
C ILE A 46 -0.82 1.36 14.57
N LYS A 47 -0.34 2.01 15.63
CA LYS A 47 -1.04 3.13 16.29
C LYS A 47 -0.84 4.46 15.56
N ILE A 48 0.03 4.49 14.55
CA ILE A 48 0.31 5.68 13.78
C ILE A 48 -0.64 5.69 12.59
N PHE A 49 -1.36 6.80 12.43
CA PHE A 49 -2.30 7.00 11.32
C PHE A 49 -1.81 8.11 10.40
N ALA A 50 -2.36 8.13 9.19
CA ALA A 50 -2.20 9.25 8.27
C ALA A 50 -3.30 10.28 8.56
N ASP A 51 -2.90 11.41 9.11
CA ASP A 51 -3.74 12.45 9.70
C ASP A 51 -3.57 13.81 9.00
N VAL A 52 -2.35 14.10 8.52
CA VAL A 52 -2.04 15.36 7.85
C VAL A 52 -2.05 15.17 6.33
N PRO A 53 -2.88 15.91 5.58
CA PRO A 53 -2.87 15.86 4.13
C PRO A 53 -1.66 16.60 3.55
N CYS A 54 -1.16 16.10 2.42
CA CYS A 54 -0.21 16.84 1.60
C CYS A 54 -0.89 18.10 1.03
N SER A 55 -0.26 19.27 1.17
CA SER A 55 -0.77 20.55 0.63
C SER A 55 -0.90 20.59 -0.90
N ILE A 56 -0.39 19.57 -1.61
CA ILE A 56 -0.31 19.56 -3.09
C ILE A 56 -1.19 18.47 -3.68
N CYS A 57 -0.98 17.21 -3.29
CA CYS A 57 -1.75 16.09 -3.83
C CYS A 57 -2.91 15.64 -2.93
N CYS A 58 -3.16 16.33 -1.81
CA CYS A 58 -4.21 16.04 -0.84
C CYS A 58 -4.17 14.63 -0.22
N LYS A 59 -3.15 13.82 -0.53
CA LYS A 59 -2.96 12.49 0.05
C LYS A 59 -2.65 12.62 1.54
N ALA A 60 -3.36 11.86 2.37
CA ALA A 60 -3.06 11.72 3.79
C ALA A 60 -1.65 11.11 4.00
N LEU A 61 -0.86 11.73 4.88
CA LEU A 61 0.54 11.37 5.12
C LEU A 61 0.71 10.84 6.54
N TYR A 62 1.45 9.74 6.65
CA TYR A 62 1.99 9.33 7.94
C TYR A 62 3.06 10.32 8.41
N PRO A 63 3.31 10.49 9.72
CA PRO A 63 4.35 11.36 10.26
C PRO A 63 5.71 11.25 9.57
N GLN A 64 6.15 10.02 9.28
CA GLN A 64 7.44 9.75 8.61
C GLN A 64 7.49 10.18 7.13
N GLN A 65 6.33 10.40 6.50
CA GLN A 65 6.23 10.79 5.10
C GLN A 65 6.14 12.31 4.90
N ARG A 66 5.99 13.08 5.99
CA ARG A 66 5.84 14.52 5.97
C ARG A 66 7.19 15.18 5.68
N ILE A 67 7.23 16.06 4.70
CA ILE A 67 8.39 16.89 4.37
C ILE A 67 7.93 18.35 4.38
N ALA A 68 8.52 19.13 5.27
CA ALA A 68 8.35 20.57 5.28
C ALA A 68 9.16 21.18 4.14
N LEU A 69 8.51 22.02 3.34
CA LEU A 69 9.14 22.68 2.21
C LEU A 69 8.84 24.17 2.24
N ASN A 70 9.89 24.98 2.05
CA ASN A 70 9.79 26.44 2.03
C ASN A 70 9.27 26.92 0.67
N THR A 71 8.19 27.68 0.68
CA THR A 71 7.48 28.13 -0.53
C THR A 71 8.25 29.17 -1.32
N SER A 72 9.08 29.98 -0.64
CA SER A 72 9.94 31.00 -1.25
C SER A 72 10.83 30.45 -2.37
N SER A 73 11.28 29.19 -2.24
CA SER A 73 12.16 28.54 -3.22
C SER A 73 11.46 28.09 -4.50
N ILE A 74 10.12 28.03 -4.50
CA ILE A 74 9.31 27.41 -5.55
C ILE A 74 8.06 28.22 -5.91
N SER A 75 8.05 29.51 -5.57
CA SER A 75 6.93 30.44 -5.79
C SER A 75 6.47 30.52 -7.25
N SER A 76 7.33 30.20 -8.22
CA SER A 76 7.00 30.21 -9.65
C SER A 76 6.14 29.02 -10.13
N VAL A 77 6.10 27.93 -9.37
CA VAL A 77 5.43 26.67 -9.78
C VAL A 77 4.15 26.41 -8.98
N ILE A 78 4.04 27.05 -7.82
CA ILE A 78 2.97 26.86 -6.86
C ILE A 78 1.88 27.94 -7.04
N PRO A 79 0.60 27.60 -6.85
CA PRO A 79 -0.49 28.58 -6.91
C PRO A 79 -0.45 29.58 -5.73
N HIS A 80 -0.99 30.78 -5.94
CA HIS A 80 -0.89 31.91 -4.99
C HIS A 80 -1.35 31.56 -3.56
N ASN A 81 -2.41 30.77 -3.41
CA ASN A 81 -2.96 30.35 -2.12
C ASN A 81 -1.96 29.57 -1.24
N LEU A 82 -0.97 28.93 -1.86
CA LEU A 82 0.11 28.24 -1.14
C LEU A 82 1.35 29.13 -0.98
N THR A 83 1.52 30.16 -1.80
CA THR A 83 2.65 31.09 -1.72
C THR A 83 2.57 32.02 -0.51
N GLU A 84 1.36 32.29 -0.02
CA GLU A 84 1.11 33.05 1.22
C GLU A 84 1.65 32.35 2.48
N LEU A 85 1.78 31.02 2.43
CA LEU A 85 2.32 30.23 3.53
C LEU A 85 3.84 30.19 3.42
N GLU A 86 4.60 30.45 4.49
CA GLU A 86 6.07 30.32 4.45
C GLU A 86 6.54 28.87 4.25
N LYS A 87 5.80 27.92 4.83
CA LYS A 87 6.11 26.49 4.83
C LYS A 87 4.86 25.68 4.56
N ILE A 88 5.00 24.68 3.69
CA ILE A 88 3.95 23.72 3.36
C ILE A 88 4.38 22.29 3.69
N THR A 89 3.41 21.45 4.03
CA THR A 89 3.64 20.02 4.29
C THR A 89 3.41 19.22 3.02
N THR A 90 4.42 18.48 2.59
CA THR A 90 4.40 17.75 1.33
C THR A 90 4.83 16.29 1.51
N CYS A 91 4.43 15.43 0.58
CA CYS A 91 5.01 14.09 0.48
C CYS A 91 6.35 14.13 -0.28
N SER A 92 7.15 13.07 -0.15
CA SER A 92 8.44 12.92 -0.85
C SER A 92 8.33 13.09 -2.37
N ARG A 93 7.26 12.56 -2.98
CA ARG A 93 7.03 12.68 -4.42
C ARG A 93 6.83 14.13 -4.84
N CYS A 94 5.95 14.86 -4.16
CA CYS A 94 5.66 16.25 -4.49
C CYS A 94 6.88 17.15 -4.22
N SER A 95 7.53 16.99 -3.06
CA SER A 95 8.77 17.73 -2.74
C SER A 95 9.84 17.53 -3.81
N ASN A 96 10.08 16.30 -4.27
CA ASN A 96 11.12 16.02 -5.26
C ASN A 96 10.82 16.61 -6.65
N LEU A 97 9.54 16.68 -7.04
CA LEU A 97 9.11 17.29 -8.31
C LEU A 97 9.21 18.82 -8.25
N LEU A 98 8.77 19.42 -7.14
CA LEU A 98 8.86 20.86 -6.94
C LEU A 98 10.29 21.38 -6.86
N LYS A 99 11.20 20.64 -6.21
CA LYS A 99 12.64 20.95 -6.21
C LYS A 99 13.22 21.00 -7.63
N LYS A 100 12.64 20.25 -8.56
CA LYS A 100 12.99 20.26 -10.00
C LYS A 100 12.21 21.30 -10.81
N ARG A 101 11.48 22.19 -10.14
CA ARG A 101 10.58 23.19 -10.74
C ARG A 101 9.52 22.59 -11.67
N LYS A 102 9.03 21.38 -11.37
CA LYS A 102 7.96 20.71 -12.12
C LYS A 102 6.69 20.61 -11.27
N VAL A 103 5.54 20.82 -11.91
CA VAL A 103 4.23 20.60 -11.29
C VAL A 103 4.02 19.10 -11.05
N PRO A 104 3.71 18.66 -9.82
CA PRO A 104 3.38 17.26 -9.58
C PRO A 104 2.12 16.83 -10.35
N PRO A 105 2.09 15.64 -10.99
CA PRO A 105 0.94 15.21 -11.79
C PRO A 105 -0.37 15.12 -11.01
N GLN A 106 -0.29 14.81 -9.71
CA GLN A 106 -1.42 14.70 -8.80
C GLN A 106 -1.70 16.01 -8.04
N ALA A 107 -1.11 17.13 -8.45
CA ALA A 107 -1.37 18.41 -7.80
C ALA A 107 -2.85 18.79 -7.95
N PHE A 108 -3.46 19.35 -6.89
CA PHE A 108 -4.88 19.70 -6.89
C PHE A 108 -5.23 20.72 -7.99
N TRP A 109 -4.28 21.57 -8.38
CA TRP A 109 -4.45 22.57 -9.45
C TRP A 109 -4.19 22.01 -10.86
N ASN A 110 -3.77 20.75 -10.99
CA ASN A 110 -3.55 20.12 -12.29
C ASN A 110 -4.86 19.69 -12.98
N LYS A 111 -6.02 20.20 -12.53
CA LYS A 111 -7.36 19.86 -13.05
C LYS A 111 -7.63 18.35 -13.19
N MET A 112 -7.00 17.56 -12.32
CA MET A 112 -7.23 16.10 -12.22
C MET A 112 -8.48 15.78 -11.38
N GLN A 113 -9.30 16.79 -11.09
CA GLN A 113 -10.59 16.58 -10.44
C GLN A 113 -11.50 15.85 -11.43
N VAL A 114 -12.09 14.76 -10.97
CA VAL A 114 -13.17 14.09 -11.70
C VAL A 114 -14.31 15.10 -11.74
N ALA A 115 -14.86 15.36 -12.94
CA ALA A 115 -16.05 16.20 -13.06
C ALA A 115 -17.18 15.62 -12.20
N ASP A 116 -18.06 16.48 -11.71
CA ASP A 116 -19.23 16.03 -10.96
C ASP A 116 -20.00 14.99 -11.79
N VAL A 117 -20.48 13.96 -11.09
CA VAL A 117 -21.25 12.90 -11.73
C VAL A 117 -22.52 13.54 -12.29
N PRO A 118 -22.80 13.41 -13.60
CA PRO A 118 -24.02 13.93 -14.21
C PRO A 118 -25.26 13.43 -13.46
N GLU A 119 -26.29 14.26 -13.32
CA GLU A 119 -27.52 13.90 -12.59
C GLU A 119 -28.17 12.64 -13.17
N GLU A 120 -28.04 12.45 -14.48
CA GLU A 120 -28.52 11.28 -15.23
C GLU A 120 -27.89 9.98 -14.74
N ILE A 121 -26.62 10.00 -14.30
CA ILE A 121 -25.93 8.84 -13.74
C ILE A 121 -26.22 8.73 -12.23
N ASN A 122 -26.38 9.87 -11.55
CA ASN A 122 -26.60 9.88 -10.10
C ASN A 122 -27.92 9.20 -9.71
N ASN A 123 -28.96 9.40 -10.53
CA ASN A 123 -30.31 8.86 -10.33
C ASN A 123 -30.46 7.37 -10.66
N LEU A 124 -29.44 6.74 -11.24
CA LEU A 124 -29.49 5.31 -11.58
C LEU A 124 -29.42 4.42 -10.34
N THR A 125 -30.11 3.29 -10.41
CA THR A 125 -29.98 2.19 -9.46
C THR A 125 -28.56 1.60 -9.49
N GLU A 126 -28.13 0.94 -8.41
CA GLU A 126 -26.81 0.28 -8.36
C GLU A 126 -26.59 -0.71 -9.52
N ILE A 127 -27.66 -1.42 -9.92
CA ILE A 127 -27.61 -2.38 -11.03
C ILE A 127 -27.33 -1.66 -12.36
N GLU A 128 -28.03 -0.56 -12.64
CA GLU A 128 -27.84 0.24 -13.85
C GLU A 128 -26.45 0.89 -13.89
N LYS A 129 -25.97 1.40 -12.74
CA LYS A 129 -24.59 1.90 -12.60
C LYS A 129 -23.57 0.82 -12.93
N GLN A 130 -23.81 -0.42 -12.48
CA GLN A 130 -22.95 -1.55 -12.77
C GLN A 130 -22.99 -1.97 -14.25
N MET A 131 -24.12 -1.79 -14.94
CA MET A 131 -24.22 -2.00 -16.39
C MET A 131 -23.46 -0.95 -17.21
N LEU A 132 -23.48 0.32 -16.78
CA LEU A 132 -22.73 1.40 -17.44
C LEU A 132 -21.23 1.39 -17.14
N CYS A 133 -20.80 0.64 -16.12
CA CYS A 133 -19.40 0.57 -15.73
C CYS A 133 -18.56 -0.07 -16.85
N ARG A 134 -17.78 0.76 -17.54
CA ARG A 134 -16.78 0.38 -18.55
C ARG A 134 -15.69 -0.58 -18.03
N ILE A 135 -15.50 -0.63 -16.73
CA ILE A 135 -14.47 -1.45 -16.11
C ILE A 135 -15.15 -2.36 -15.10
N VAL A 136 -15.19 -3.65 -15.40
CA VAL A 136 -15.62 -4.67 -14.46
C VAL A 136 -14.37 -5.19 -13.75
N PRO A 137 -14.18 -4.92 -12.45
CA PRO A 137 -13.02 -5.42 -11.74
C PRO A 137 -13.12 -6.95 -11.60
N PHE A 138 -12.27 -7.67 -12.32
CA PHE A 138 -12.13 -9.12 -12.12
C PHE A 138 -11.19 -9.38 -10.94
N MET A 139 -11.75 -9.48 -9.74
CA MET A 139 -10.98 -9.83 -8.55
C MET A 139 -10.87 -11.36 -8.41
N LYS A 140 -9.71 -11.92 -8.73
CA LYS A 140 -9.38 -13.31 -8.38
C LYS A 140 -8.86 -13.37 -6.94
N ILE A 141 -9.65 -13.91 -6.02
CA ILE A 141 -9.19 -14.21 -4.66
C ILE A 141 -8.31 -15.46 -4.71
N ILE A 142 -7.01 -15.29 -4.47
CA ILE A 142 -6.05 -16.41 -4.38
C ILE A 142 -5.72 -16.64 -2.91
N LYS A 143 -6.02 -17.83 -2.39
CA LYS A 143 -5.59 -18.25 -1.04
C LYS A 143 -4.13 -18.67 -1.10
N VAL A 144 -3.25 -17.93 -0.42
CA VAL A 144 -1.83 -18.27 -0.29
C VAL A 144 -1.56 -18.95 1.05
N HIS A 145 -1.15 -20.22 1.01
CA HIS A 145 -0.94 -21.06 2.20
C HIS A 145 0.47 -20.93 2.80
N ASN A 146 1.04 -19.72 2.92
CA ASN A 146 2.43 -19.60 3.40
C ASN A 146 2.71 -18.38 4.29
N ARG A 147 3.75 -18.50 5.13
CA ARG A 147 4.12 -17.54 6.21
C ARG A 147 4.50 -16.12 5.72
N PHE A 148 4.72 -15.95 4.43
CA PHE A 148 5.09 -14.69 3.76
C PHE A 148 3.99 -14.15 2.82
N SER A 149 2.76 -14.66 2.93
CA SER A 149 1.61 -14.36 2.05
C SER A 149 1.28 -12.87 1.92
N GLN A 150 1.53 -12.07 2.95
CA GLN A 150 1.24 -10.62 2.93
C GLN A 150 2.08 -9.84 1.89
N ASN A 151 3.29 -10.31 1.58
CA ASN A 151 4.15 -9.65 0.58
C ASN A 151 3.79 -10.03 -0.87
N TRP A 152 2.87 -10.98 -1.06
CA TRP A 152 2.46 -11.50 -2.37
C TRP A 152 1.29 -10.71 -2.99
N CYS A 153 0.59 -9.88 -2.19
CA CYS A 153 -0.41 -8.93 -2.68
C CYS A 153 0.23 -7.71 -3.38
N LYS A 154 1.19 -7.95 -4.27
CA LYS A 154 1.67 -6.98 -5.27
C LYS A 154 1.40 -7.58 -6.64
N GLY A 155 0.21 -7.36 -7.17
CA GLY A 155 -0.18 -7.89 -8.48
C GLY A 155 -1.31 -7.06 -9.08
N GLN A 156 -1.16 -6.76 -10.37
CA GLN A 156 -2.06 -5.93 -11.17
C GLN A 156 -3.51 -6.37 -11.02
N VAL A 157 -4.38 -5.39 -10.73
CA VAL A 157 -5.79 -5.50 -11.09
C VAL A 157 -5.82 -5.49 -12.62
N VAL A 158 -6.17 -6.61 -13.23
CA VAL A 158 -6.42 -6.66 -14.68
C VAL A 158 -7.79 -6.04 -14.89
N LEU A 159 -7.80 -4.79 -15.35
CA LEU A 159 -9.01 -4.07 -15.72
C LEU A 159 -9.36 -4.52 -17.14
N PHE A 160 -10.47 -5.22 -17.30
CA PHE A 160 -11.02 -5.48 -18.61
C PHE A 160 -11.91 -4.29 -18.98
N ALA A 161 -11.54 -3.60 -20.05
CA ALA A 161 -12.40 -2.59 -20.65
C ALA A 161 -13.56 -3.34 -21.32
N ARG A 162 -14.79 -3.00 -20.94
CA ARG A 162 -16.01 -3.49 -21.55
C ARG A 162 -16.52 -2.43 -22.50
N ASP A 163 -16.84 -2.82 -23.73
CA ASP A 163 -17.50 -1.92 -24.66
C ASP A 163 -18.99 -1.82 -24.29
N VAL A 164 -19.51 -0.60 -24.27
CA VAL A 164 -20.92 -0.33 -23.95
C VAL A 164 -21.81 -0.88 -25.06
N ILE A 165 -21.34 -0.85 -26.31
CA ILE A 165 -22.09 -1.34 -27.48
C ILE A 165 -22.26 -2.86 -27.41
N GLU A 166 -21.19 -3.58 -27.07
CA GLU A 166 -21.23 -5.05 -26.92
C GLU A 166 -22.23 -5.49 -25.82
N VAL A 167 -22.32 -4.73 -24.71
CA VAL A 167 -23.29 -5.01 -23.64
C VAL A 167 -24.72 -4.85 -24.11
N THR A 168 -25.00 -3.84 -24.93
CA THR A 168 -26.34 -3.63 -25.49
C THR A 168 -26.74 -4.68 -26.50
N GLU A 169 -25.79 -5.31 -27.20
CA GLU A 169 -26.06 -6.42 -28.13
C GLU A 169 -26.28 -7.75 -27.40
N GLN A 170 -25.69 -7.92 -26.21
CA GLN A 170 -25.89 -9.09 -25.34
C GLN A 170 -27.22 -9.06 -24.57
N LEU A 171 -27.97 -7.96 -24.66
CA LEU A 171 -29.28 -7.78 -24.04
C LEU A 171 -30.33 -7.53 -25.13
N PRO A 172 -31.54 -8.11 -25.05
CA PRO A 172 -32.09 -8.94 -23.99
C PRO A 172 -31.67 -10.41 -24.10
N LEU A 173 -31.62 -11.12 -22.97
CA LEU A 173 -31.42 -12.57 -22.94
C LEU A 173 -32.49 -13.24 -23.82
N ASN A 174 -32.06 -14.01 -24.82
CA ASN A 174 -32.97 -14.80 -25.63
C ASN A 174 -33.74 -15.75 -24.71
N LEU A 175 -35.05 -15.53 -24.55
CA LEU A 175 -35.94 -16.34 -23.71
C LEU A 175 -36.06 -17.81 -24.17
N ASN A 176 -35.44 -18.17 -25.30
CA ASN A 176 -35.52 -19.48 -25.93
C ASN A 176 -34.29 -20.37 -25.68
N GLU A 177 -33.31 -19.90 -24.89
CA GLU A 177 -32.12 -20.68 -24.52
C GLU A 177 -32.16 -21.05 -23.03
N THR A 178 -33.02 -22.02 -22.68
CA THR A 178 -32.96 -22.79 -21.43
C THR A 178 -32.73 -24.26 -21.72
#